data_AF-A0A6B0SB72-F1
#
_entry.id   AF-A0A6B0SB72-F1
#
_cell.length_a   1.000
_cell.length_b   1.000
_cell.length_c   1.000
_cell.angle_alpha   90.00
_cell.angle_beta   90.00
_cell.angle_gamma   90.00
#
_symmetry.space_group_name_H-M   'P 1'
#
loop_
_entity.id
_entity.type
_entity.pdbx_description
1 polymer ?
#
loop_
_entity_poly.entity_id
_entity_poly.type
_entity_poly.pdbx_seq_one_letter_code
_entity_poly.pdbx_strand_id
1 'polypeptide(L)'
;MKSSSLIVFLVIFAFGFLMPWAVEGAPKGKGKPGVCPFVRPVLCFAYEPPECQSDWECPKRKKCCQGLCGIKCTDPVDTSKPVKVTPGKCPVVTGRCERRNPVDDCQNDSHCLNGFKCCSGPCGNSCVLPVKGEKI
;
A
#
# COMPACT_ATOMS: atom_id res chain seq x y z
N MET A 1 4.17 -38.32 -54.07
CA MET A 1 4.48 -38.40 -52.62
C MET A 1 4.95 -37.02 -52.12
N LYS A 2 4.04 -36.09 -51.78
CA LYS A 2 4.41 -34.78 -51.19
C LYS A 2 3.26 -34.08 -50.46
N SER A 3 2.22 -34.83 -50.08
CA SER A 3 1.06 -34.33 -49.34
C SER A 3 1.24 -34.55 -47.82
N SER A 4 1.91 -35.64 -47.42
CA SER A 4 2.11 -36.00 -46.01
C SER A 4 2.93 -34.98 -45.22
N SER A 5 3.84 -34.24 -45.87
CA SER A 5 4.68 -33.25 -45.19
C SER A 5 3.92 -31.95 -44.90
N LEU A 6 3.08 -31.49 -45.84
CA LEU A 6 2.28 -30.28 -45.67
C LEU A 6 1.20 -30.44 -44.59
N ILE A 7 0.61 -31.63 -44.49
CA ILE A 7 -0.39 -31.93 -43.45
C ILE A 7 0.26 -31.89 -42.06
N VAL A 8 1.49 -32.42 -41.91
CA VAL A 8 2.23 -32.37 -40.64
C VAL A 8 2.56 -30.92 -40.24
N PHE A 9 2.96 -30.06 -41.18
CA PHE A 9 3.23 -28.65 -40.90
C PHE A 9 1.98 -27.85 -40.48
N LEU A 10 0.82 -28.13 -41.08
CA LEU A 10 -0.43 -27.47 -40.74
C LEU A 10 -0.95 -27.86 -39.34
N VAL A 11 -0.76 -29.11 -38.95
CA VAL A 11 -1.11 -29.58 -37.60
C VAL A 11 -0.21 -28.93 -36.54
N ILE A 12 1.10 -28.79 -36.80
CA ILE A 12 2.04 -28.12 -35.88
C ILE A 12 1.68 -26.64 -35.68
N PHE A 13 1.29 -25.94 -36.75
CA PHE A 13 0.87 -24.54 -36.66
C PHE A 13 -0.44 -24.38 -35.86
N ALA A 14 -1.40 -25.30 -35.99
CA ALA A 14 -2.66 -25.23 -35.23
C ALA A 14 -2.48 -25.46 -33.72
N PHE A 15 -1.54 -26.32 -33.33
CA PHE A 15 -1.24 -26.59 -31.91
C PHE A 15 -0.33 -25.54 -31.25
N GLY A 16 0.42 -24.75 -32.04
CA GLY A 16 1.28 -23.67 -31.53
C GLY A 16 0.53 -22.44 -31.02
N PHE A 17 -0.74 -22.24 -31.41
CA PHE A 17 -1.56 -21.07 -31.05
C PHE A 17 -2.62 -21.34 -29.97
N LEU A 18 -2.82 -22.60 -29.55
CA LEU A 18 -3.85 -22.97 -28.56
C LEU A 18 -3.33 -23.18 -27.14
N MET A 19 -2.05 -22.93 -26.89
CA MET A 19 -1.59 -22.73 -25.52
C MET A 19 -1.67 -21.24 -25.25
N PRO A 20 -2.71 -20.72 -24.56
CA PRO A 20 -2.54 -19.45 -23.87
C PRO A 20 -1.29 -19.64 -23.03
N TRP A 21 -0.28 -18.82 -23.30
CA TRP A 21 0.76 -18.60 -22.31
C TRP A 21 0.00 -18.07 -21.09
N ALA A 22 -0.37 -18.98 -20.19
CA ALA A 22 -0.55 -18.64 -18.82
C ALA A 22 0.80 -18.02 -18.46
N VAL A 23 0.85 -16.69 -18.42
CA VAL A 23 1.91 -15.97 -17.75
C VAL A 23 1.80 -16.48 -16.32
N GLU A 24 2.55 -17.55 -16.06
CA GLU A 24 2.75 -18.09 -14.73
C GLU A 24 3.10 -16.89 -13.88
N GLY A 25 2.20 -16.63 -12.93
CA GLY A 25 2.17 -15.41 -12.14
C GLY A 25 3.59 -15.08 -11.75
N ALA A 26 4.08 -13.95 -12.29
CA ALA A 26 5.43 -13.50 -12.07
C ALA A 26 5.73 -13.69 -10.58
N PRO A 27 6.85 -14.36 -10.22
CA PRO A 27 7.20 -14.53 -8.83
C PRO A 27 7.11 -13.14 -8.22
N LYS A 28 6.34 -12.99 -7.12
CA LYS A 28 6.27 -11.74 -6.35
C LYS A 28 7.70 -11.42 -5.91
N GLY A 29 8.46 -10.77 -6.80
CA GLY A 29 9.84 -10.42 -6.58
C GLY A 29 9.85 -9.58 -5.31
N LYS A 30 10.82 -9.83 -4.44
CA LYS A 30 10.99 -9.05 -3.21
C LYS A 30 10.88 -7.57 -3.59
N GLY A 31 9.85 -6.88 -3.09
CA GLY A 31 9.58 -5.49 -3.45
C GLY A 31 10.77 -4.58 -3.18
N LYS A 32 10.78 -3.40 -3.78
CA LYS A 32 11.85 -2.42 -3.56
C LYS A 32 11.94 -2.04 -2.08
N PRO A 33 13.15 -1.71 -1.57
CA PRO A 33 13.35 -1.40 -0.15
C PRO A 33 12.52 -0.20 0.31
N GLY A 34 12.21 -0.17 1.61
CA GLY A 34 11.35 0.82 2.24
C GLY A 34 9.87 0.45 2.20
N VAL A 35 9.04 1.28 2.83
CA VAL A 35 7.59 1.07 2.94
C VAL A 35 6.82 2.16 2.21
N CYS A 36 5.58 1.85 1.82
CA CYS A 36 4.69 2.87 1.29
C CYS A 36 4.41 3.93 2.36
N PRO A 37 4.37 5.23 1.99
CA PRO A 37 3.95 6.26 2.93
C PRO A 37 2.51 5.98 3.36
N PHE A 38 2.22 6.25 4.63
CA PHE A 38 0.84 6.27 5.09
C PHE A 38 0.10 7.41 4.42
N VAL A 39 -1.11 7.11 3.95
CA VAL A 39 -2.00 8.08 3.36
C VAL A 39 -3.25 8.12 4.21
N ARG A 40 -3.65 9.32 4.65
CA ARG A 40 -4.90 9.46 5.40
C ARG A 40 -6.08 9.02 4.52
N PRO A 41 -7.02 8.22 5.07
CA PRO A 41 -8.22 7.86 4.35
C PRO A 41 -8.99 9.11 3.91
N VAL A 42 -9.37 9.15 2.64
CA VAL A 42 -10.20 10.21 2.06
C VAL A 42 -11.31 9.60 1.23
N LEU A 43 -12.42 10.31 1.12
CA LEU A 43 -13.47 9.96 0.16
C LEU A 43 -13.09 10.59 -1.19
N CYS A 44 -12.97 9.75 -2.22
CA CYS A 44 -12.66 10.18 -3.57
C CYS A 44 -13.94 10.32 -4.38
N PHE A 45 -14.10 11.46 -5.06
CA PHE A 45 -15.19 11.63 -6.04
C PHE A 45 -14.99 10.75 -7.27
N ALA A 46 -13.73 10.54 -7.66
CA ALA A 46 -13.34 9.63 -8.73
C ALA A 46 -11.98 9.00 -8.38
N TYR A 47 -11.80 7.74 -8.76
CA TYR A 47 -10.51 7.06 -8.66
C TYR A 47 -9.74 7.21 -9.98
N GLU A 48 -8.46 7.54 -9.88
CA GLU A 48 -7.55 7.60 -11.01
C GLU A 48 -7.16 6.18 -11.46
N PRO A 49 -6.94 5.96 -12.76
CA PRO A 49 -6.35 4.71 -13.25
C PRO A 49 -5.02 4.41 -12.55
N PRO A 50 -4.71 3.14 -12.24
CA PRO A 50 -3.47 2.77 -11.56
C PRO A 50 -2.25 3.04 -12.44
N GLU A 51 -1.22 3.68 -11.88
CA GLU A 51 0.06 3.95 -12.58
C GLU A 51 0.95 2.70 -12.68
N CYS A 52 0.74 1.72 -11.80
CA CYS A 52 1.57 0.53 -11.65
C CYS A 52 0.76 -0.60 -11.01
N GLN A 53 1.22 -1.84 -11.19
CA GLN A 53 0.74 -3.02 -10.47
C GLN A 53 1.79 -3.55 -9.47
N SER A 54 3.07 -3.24 -9.71
CA SER A 54 4.19 -3.67 -8.88
C SER A 54 5.26 -2.60 -8.75
N ASP A 55 6.09 -2.70 -7.70
CA ASP A 55 7.24 -1.80 -7.47
C ASP A 55 8.18 -1.72 -8.68
N TRP A 56 8.28 -2.80 -9.47
CA TRP A 56 9.21 -2.92 -10.59
C TRP A 56 8.83 -2.07 -11.80
N GLU A 57 7.55 -1.76 -11.96
CA GLU A 57 7.06 -0.82 -12.99
C GLU A 57 7.39 0.64 -12.63
N CYS A 58 7.59 0.94 -11.36
CA CYS A 58 7.90 2.29 -10.93
C CYS A 58 9.34 2.70 -11.25
N PRO A 59 9.61 3.96 -11.62
CA PRO A 59 10.96 4.41 -11.92
C PRO A 59 11.84 4.46 -10.66
N LYS A 60 13.15 4.23 -10.83
CA LYS A 60 14.15 4.34 -9.76
C LYS A 60 13.78 3.47 -8.54
N ARG A 61 13.84 4.04 -7.33
CA ARG A 61 13.53 3.39 -6.05
C ARG A 61 12.06 3.54 -5.63
N LYS A 62 11.21 4.14 -6.45
CA LYS A 62 9.80 4.35 -6.13
C LYS A 62 9.07 3.02 -5.99
N LYS A 63 8.10 2.98 -5.08
CA LYS A 63 7.24 1.84 -4.81
C LYS A 63 5.84 2.08 -5.38
N CYS A 64 5.16 0.99 -5.71
CA CYS A 64 3.78 1.01 -6.16
C CYS A 64 2.85 0.98 -4.95
N CYS A 65 2.21 2.09 -4.65
CA CYS A 65 1.54 2.32 -3.37
C CYS A 65 0.11 2.81 -3.56
N GLN A 66 -0.74 2.50 -2.58
CA GLN A 66 -2.05 3.14 -2.45
C GLN A 66 -1.84 4.63 -2.14
N GLY A 67 -2.23 5.48 -3.09
CA GLY A 67 -2.35 6.92 -2.91
C GLY A 67 -3.74 7.31 -2.39
N LEU A 68 -4.01 8.62 -2.38
CA LEU A 68 -5.28 9.18 -1.92
C LEU A 68 -6.47 8.64 -2.72
N CYS A 69 -6.39 8.73 -4.05
CA CYS A 69 -7.47 8.36 -4.97
C CYS A 69 -7.02 7.46 -6.12
N GLY A 70 -6.02 6.61 -5.90
CA GLY A 70 -5.52 5.70 -6.92
C GLY A 70 -4.22 5.02 -6.51
N ILE A 71 -3.73 4.10 -7.34
CA ILE A 71 -2.41 3.47 -7.15
C ILE A 71 -1.36 4.30 -7.89
N LYS A 72 -0.30 4.70 -7.19
CA LYS A 72 0.73 5.60 -7.71
C LYS A 72 2.14 5.12 -7.40
N CYS A 73 3.09 5.55 -8.21
CA CYS A 73 4.51 5.38 -7.93
C CYS A 73 5.00 6.47 -6.96
N THR A 74 5.20 6.11 -5.70
CA THR A 74 5.58 7.05 -4.63
C THR A 74 6.99 6.80 -4.11
N ASP A 75 7.66 7.83 -3.63
CA ASP A 75 8.93 7.68 -2.92
C ASP A 75 8.72 6.92 -1.60
N PRO A 76 9.52 5.89 -1.31
CA PRO A 76 9.34 5.09 -0.10
C PRO A 76 9.75 5.84 1.17
N VAL A 77 9.11 5.50 2.28
CA VAL A 77 9.53 5.94 3.60
C VAL A 77 10.62 4.99 4.12
N ASP A 78 11.70 5.60 4.63
CA ASP A 78 12.80 4.91 5.28
C ASP A 78 12.46 4.65 6.75
N THR A 79 12.24 3.39 7.10
CA THR A 79 11.89 2.96 8.48
C THR A 79 13.09 2.91 9.41
N SER A 80 14.32 3.10 8.92
CA SER A 80 15.50 3.19 9.78
C SER A 80 15.59 4.52 10.53
N LYS A 81 14.86 5.54 10.05
CA LYS A 81 14.83 6.86 10.69
C LYS A 81 13.90 6.85 11.91
N PRO A 82 14.33 7.40 13.05
CA PRO A 82 13.47 7.49 14.23
C PRO A 82 12.25 8.35 13.91
N VAL A 83 11.07 7.84 14.27
CA VAL A 83 9.81 8.58 14.15
C VAL A 83 9.83 9.72 15.16
N LYS A 84 9.46 10.93 14.71
CA LYS A 84 9.32 12.08 15.60
C LYS A 84 8.24 11.79 16.64
N VAL A 85 8.60 11.79 17.92
CA VAL A 85 7.66 11.63 19.03
C VAL A 85 7.27 13.00 19.56
N THR A 86 5.97 13.25 19.63
CA THR A 86 5.42 14.46 20.25
C THR A 86 5.39 14.28 21.78
N PRO A 87 5.91 15.23 22.58
CA PRO A 87 5.90 15.16 24.04
C PRO A 87 4.49 15.01 24.64
N GLY A 88 4.42 14.43 25.85
CA GLY A 88 3.16 14.16 26.55
C GLY A 88 2.62 12.74 26.33
N LYS A 89 1.46 12.44 26.90
CA LYS A 89 0.82 11.12 26.86
C LYS A 89 -0.51 11.16 26.10
N CYS A 90 -0.95 10.01 25.61
CA CYS A 90 -2.31 9.87 25.09
C CYS A 90 -3.33 9.94 26.23
N PRO A 91 -4.50 10.56 26.01
CA PRO A 91 -5.60 10.52 26.99
C PRO A 91 -6.09 9.08 27.18
N VAL A 92 -6.63 8.80 28.38
CA VAL A 92 -7.26 7.51 28.67
C VAL A 92 -8.56 7.40 27.88
N VAL A 93 -8.74 6.28 27.18
CA VAL A 93 -9.97 5.99 26.42
C VAL A 93 -10.79 4.97 27.18
N THR A 94 -12.03 5.33 27.48
CA THR A 94 -13.03 4.42 28.08
C THR A 94 -13.99 3.97 26.99
N GLY A 95 -13.91 2.69 26.62
CA GLY A 95 -14.81 2.06 25.65
C GLY A 95 -14.22 1.89 24.25
N ARG A 96 -14.96 1.13 23.44
CA ARG A 96 -14.63 0.80 22.05
C ARG A 96 -15.91 0.86 21.22
N CYS A 97 -15.81 1.29 19.98
CA CYS A 97 -16.91 1.18 19.04
C CYS A 97 -17.10 -0.28 18.61
N GLU A 98 -18.28 -0.59 18.05
CA GLU A 98 -18.60 -1.94 17.56
C GLU A 98 -18.18 -2.17 16.10
N ARG A 99 -17.45 -1.22 15.51
CA ARG A 99 -16.95 -1.34 14.14
C ARG A 99 -15.84 -2.40 14.10
N ARG A 100 -16.03 -3.45 13.29
CA ARG A 100 -15.07 -4.55 13.14
C ARG A 100 -13.70 -4.11 12.63
N ASN A 101 -13.67 -3.15 11.71
CA ASN A 101 -12.43 -2.60 11.15
C ASN A 101 -12.47 -1.07 11.25
N PRO A 102 -12.05 -0.50 12.39
CA PRO A 102 -11.95 0.94 12.57
C PRO A 102 -10.95 1.54 11.58
N VAL A 103 -11.20 2.79 11.19
CA VAL A 103 -10.37 3.51 10.23
C VAL A 103 -9.42 4.40 11.02
N ASP A 104 -8.13 4.28 10.74
CA ASP A 104 -7.10 5.07 11.40
C ASP A 104 -6.81 6.35 10.60
N ASP A 105 -6.88 7.51 11.29
CA ASP A 105 -6.54 8.82 10.70
C ASP A 105 -5.04 9.10 10.75
N CYS A 106 -4.30 8.33 11.56
CA CYS A 106 -2.86 8.45 11.75
C CYS A 106 -2.27 7.08 12.14
N GLN A 107 -0.96 6.91 11.94
CA GLN A 107 -0.22 5.73 12.45
C GLN A 107 0.86 6.12 13.46
N ASN A 108 1.30 7.38 13.43
CA ASN A 108 2.28 7.92 14.36
C ASN A 108 2.13 9.45 14.46
N ASP A 109 2.81 10.04 15.45
CA ASP A 109 2.74 11.47 15.76
C ASP A 109 3.17 12.38 14.60
N SER A 110 4.05 11.92 13.71
CA SER A 110 4.49 12.71 12.55
C SER A 110 3.39 12.93 11.52
N HIS A 111 2.35 12.07 11.54
CA HIS A 111 1.17 12.26 10.70
C HIS A 111 0.23 13.30 11.29
N CYS A 112 0.43 13.75 12.53
CA CYS A 112 -0.42 14.73 13.18
C CYS A 112 0.17 16.14 13.07
N LEU A 113 -0.69 17.14 12.87
CA LEU A 113 -0.27 18.54 12.77
C LEU A 113 -0.17 19.17 14.16
N ASN A 114 0.52 20.31 14.26
CA ASN A 114 0.49 21.19 15.43
C ASN A 114 0.86 20.54 16.77
N GLY A 115 1.74 19.53 16.75
CA GLY A 115 2.15 18.84 17.98
C GLY A 115 1.04 18.01 18.63
N PHE A 116 0.12 17.47 17.83
CA PHE A 116 -0.83 16.46 18.28
C PHE A 116 -0.16 15.09 18.31
N LYS A 117 -0.68 14.19 19.15
CA LYS A 117 -0.24 12.79 19.22
C LYS A 117 -1.20 11.90 18.45
N CYS A 118 -0.66 10.88 17.80
CA CYS A 118 -1.47 9.81 17.25
C CYS A 118 -1.77 8.80 18.35
N CYS A 119 -3.03 8.70 18.74
CA CYS A 119 -3.46 7.89 19.87
C CYS A 119 -4.58 6.95 19.46
N SER A 120 -4.57 5.75 20.03
CA SER A 120 -5.70 4.82 19.92
C SER A 120 -6.91 5.42 20.59
N GLY A 121 -7.94 5.70 19.80
CA GLY A 121 -9.25 6.17 20.21
C GLY A 121 -10.24 5.01 20.38
N PRO A 122 -11.51 5.31 20.68
CA PRO A 122 -12.55 4.28 20.79
C PRO A 122 -12.85 3.61 19.44
N CYS A 123 -12.53 4.25 18.30
CA CYS A 123 -12.82 3.73 16.97
C CYS A 123 -11.67 3.96 15.98
N GLY A 124 -10.47 3.48 16.34
CA GLY A 124 -9.26 3.64 15.54
C GLY A 124 -8.33 4.73 16.08
N ASN A 125 -7.19 4.90 15.43
CA ASN A 125 -6.18 5.88 15.79
C ASN A 125 -6.57 7.28 15.28
N SER A 126 -6.45 8.29 16.15
CA SER A 126 -6.79 9.68 15.84
C SER A 126 -5.76 10.65 16.40
N CYS A 127 -5.65 11.82 15.77
CA CYS A 127 -4.77 12.90 16.24
C CYS A 127 -5.45 13.66 17.38
N VAL A 128 -4.90 13.60 18.58
CA VAL A 128 -5.46 14.25 19.78
C VAL A 128 -4.43 15.10 20.50
N LEU A 129 -4.91 16.07 21.28
CA LEU A 129 -4.06 16.92 22.11
C LEU A 129 -3.40 16.05 23.22
N PRO A 130 -2.07 16.08 23.37
CA PRO A 130 -1.41 15.34 24.43
C PRO A 130 -1.80 15.84 25.83
N VAL A 131 -1.95 14.92 26.77
CA VAL A 131 -2.03 15.26 28.19
C VAL A 131 -0.63 15.38 28.78
N LYS A 132 -0.46 16.24 29.80
CA LYS A 132 0.81 16.36 30.52
C LYS A 132 1.14 14.99 31.12
N GLY A 133 2.31 14.45 30.77
CA GLY A 133 2.83 13.28 31.49
C GLY A 133 3.31 13.73 32.85
N GLU A 134 2.77 13.17 33.93
CA GLU A 134 3.46 13.23 35.23
C GLU A 134 4.87 12.66 35.06
N LYS A 135 5.86 13.48 35.40
CA LYS A 135 7.21 13.00 35.69
C LYS A 135 7.10 12.26 37.02
N ILE A 136 7.22 10.93 36.97
CA ILE A 136 7.47 10.13 38.18
C ILE A 136 8.91 10.39 38.61
#